data_AF-A0A0L6T446-F1
#
_entry.id   AF-A0A0L6T446-F1
#
_cell.length_a   1.000
_cell.length_b   1.000
_cell.length_c   1.000
_cell.angle_alpha   90.00
_cell.angle_beta   90.00
_cell.angle_gamma   90.00
#
_symmetry.space_group_name_H-M   'P 1'
#
loop_
_entity.id
_entity.type
_entity.pdbx_description
1 polymer ?
#
loop_
_entity_poly.entity_id
_entity_poly.type
_entity_poly.pdbx_seq_one_letter_code
_entity_poly.pdbx_strand_id
1 'polypeptide(L)'
;MPHPLLSRIALLFASALTLSTSMLPAHAADPPRQGSFGVKSKAGGPLLSRAELRECMARDERVRTQAAATVKLQAQLDQEKAEVTRLGATLKAQMEALDRTNAEAVNAYNEQAQAFDKRVDAYNAGTPAFNAKVETLQREREAFAKGCENRRFDEKDEIAIRNGK
;
A
#
# COMPACT_ATOMS: atom_id res chain seq x y z
N MET A 1 20.27 -14.22 28.52
CA MET A 1 20.07 -15.57 29.08
C MET A 1 20.98 -16.55 28.35
N PRO A 2 21.91 -17.21 29.06
CA PRO A 2 22.84 -18.16 28.46
C PRO A 2 22.19 -19.54 28.27
N HIS A 3 22.50 -20.21 27.16
CA HIS A 3 22.27 -21.64 26.98
C HIS A 3 23.51 -22.41 27.43
N PRO A 4 23.36 -23.59 28.07
CA PRO A 4 24.39 -24.61 28.04
C PRO A 4 23.92 -25.90 27.35
N LEU A 5 24.87 -26.42 26.57
CA LEU A 5 24.95 -27.75 25.97
C LEU A 5 24.96 -28.86 27.03
N LEU A 6 24.57 -30.09 26.63
CA LEU A 6 25.12 -31.42 27.01
C LEU A 6 24.14 -32.50 26.48
N SER A 7 24.45 -33.21 25.40
CA SER A 7 25.22 -34.47 25.34
C SER A 7 24.63 -35.61 26.18
N ARG A 8 24.14 -36.67 25.51
CA ARG A 8 24.42 -38.08 25.84
C ARG A 8 23.94 -39.05 24.74
N ILE A 9 24.89 -39.87 24.32
CA ILE A 9 24.82 -41.00 23.40
C ILE A 9 24.41 -42.25 24.17
N ALA A 10 23.58 -43.13 23.59
CA ALA A 10 23.61 -44.60 23.82
C ALA A 10 22.72 -45.37 22.83
N LEU A 11 23.33 -45.81 21.72
CA LEU A 11 23.40 -47.20 21.21
C LEU A 11 22.41 -48.25 21.79
N LEU A 12 21.66 -48.96 20.92
CA LEU A 12 21.82 -50.40 20.60
C LEU A 12 20.59 -51.06 19.90
N PHE A 13 20.92 -51.87 18.87
CA PHE A 13 20.27 -53.08 18.35
C PHE A 13 18.78 -53.10 17.92
N ALA A 14 18.53 -53.43 16.65
CA ALA A 14 18.28 -54.82 16.22
C ALA A 14 17.75 -54.85 14.78
N SER A 15 18.46 -55.60 13.93
CA SER A 15 18.14 -55.87 12.53
C SER A 15 16.81 -56.62 12.40
N ALA A 16 15.90 -56.11 11.57
CA ALA A 16 14.77 -56.86 11.05
C ALA A 16 14.77 -56.79 9.51
N LEU A 17 14.70 -57.99 8.94
CA LEU A 17 14.81 -58.39 7.54
C LEU A 17 13.82 -57.61 6.65
N THR A 18 14.34 -56.84 5.68
CA THR A 18 13.55 -56.11 4.69
C THR A 18 13.21 -57.00 3.50
N LEU A 19 11.95 -57.45 3.42
CA LEU A 19 11.40 -58.00 2.19
C LEU A 19 11.14 -56.84 1.22
N SER A 20 12.04 -56.67 0.24
CA SER A 20 11.97 -55.60 -0.75
C SER A 20 10.94 -55.93 -1.83
N THR A 21 9.68 -55.53 -1.63
CA THR A 21 8.73 -55.35 -2.73
C THR A 21 8.92 -53.95 -3.31
N SER A 22 9.56 -53.87 -4.47
CA SER A 22 9.71 -52.66 -5.28
C SER A 22 8.35 -52.21 -5.81
N MET A 23 7.57 -51.50 -4.99
CA MET A 23 6.53 -50.62 -5.49
C MET A 23 7.18 -49.31 -5.90
N LEU A 24 7.19 -49.06 -7.21
CA LEU A 24 7.46 -47.75 -7.79
C LEU A 24 6.67 -46.69 -7.01
N PRO A 25 7.27 -45.57 -6.56
CA PRO A 25 6.48 -44.44 -6.13
C PRO A 25 5.68 -43.98 -7.35
N ALA A 26 4.38 -44.29 -7.35
CA ALA A 26 3.43 -43.46 -8.06
C ALA A 26 3.77 -42.04 -7.64
N HIS A 27 4.23 -41.21 -8.59
CA HIS A 27 4.42 -39.80 -8.35
C HIS A 27 3.03 -39.27 -8.04
N ALA A 28 2.66 -39.25 -6.76
CA ALA A 28 1.61 -38.39 -6.29
C ALA A 28 2.06 -37.00 -6.75
N ALA A 29 1.33 -36.46 -7.73
CA ALA A 29 1.57 -35.11 -8.19
C ALA A 29 1.67 -34.23 -6.95
N ASP A 30 2.78 -33.49 -6.82
CA ASP A 30 2.96 -32.56 -5.72
C ASP A 30 1.68 -31.74 -5.57
N PRO A 31 1.16 -31.56 -4.33
CA PRO A 31 -0.01 -30.75 -4.12
C PRO A 31 0.25 -29.39 -4.78
N PRO A 32 -0.72 -28.87 -5.57
CA PRO A 32 -0.50 -27.64 -6.32
C PRO A 32 -0.04 -26.55 -5.36
N ARG A 33 1.05 -25.86 -5.69
CA ARG A 33 1.53 -24.74 -4.87
C ARG A 33 0.49 -23.63 -4.88
N GLN A 34 0.24 -23.07 -3.71
CA GLN A 34 -0.83 -22.09 -3.54
C GLN A 34 -0.31 -20.83 -2.87
N GLY A 35 -0.58 -19.70 -3.52
CA GLY A 35 -0.36 -18.38 -2.95
C GLY A 35 -1.61 -17.85 -2.25
N SER A 36 -1.46 -16.71 -1.58
CA SER A 36 -2.58 -15.90 -1.13
C SER A 36 -2.21 -14.42 -1.14
N PHE A 37 -3.24 -13.57 -1.18
CA PHE A 37 -3.07 -12.14 -0.99
C PHE A 37 -2.99 -11.84 0.52
N GLY A 38 -1.86 -11.33 1.01
CA GLY A 38 -1.66 -10.99 2.43
C GLY A 38 -0.85 -12.02 3.22
N VAL A 39 -0.74 -11.81 4.54
CA VAL A 39 0.18 -12.59 5.41
C VAL A 39 -0.46 -13.86 5.98
N LYS A 40 -1.79 -14.01 5.90
CA LYS A 40 -2.52 -15.14 6.49
C LYS A 40 -3.59 -15.68 5.54
N SER A 41 -3.23 -16.68 4.74
CA SER A 41 -4.23 -17.47 4.01
C SER A 41 -5.25 -18.05 5.00
N LYS A 42 -6.55 -17.81 4.80
CA LYS A 42 -7.57 -18.49 5.61
C LYS A 42 -7.59 -19.95 5.20
N ALA A 43 -6.93 -20.82 5.98
CA ALA A 43 -6.94 -22.26 5.76
C ALA A 43 -8.40 -22.75 5.73
N GLY A 44 -8.83 -23.31 4.60
CA GLY A 44 -10.19 -23.84 4.41
C GLY A 44 -11.15 -22.98 3.57
N GLY A 45 -10.78 -21.76 3.15
CA GLY A 45 -11.54 -21.03 2.14
C GLY A 45 -11.42 -21.68 0.75
N PRO A 46 -12.45 -21.58 -0.13
CA PRO A 46 -12.35 -22.04 -1.51
C PRO A 46 -11.13 -21.43 -2.23
N LEU A 47 -10.58 -22.14 -3.21
CA LEU A 47 -9.56 -21.60 -4.11
C LEU A 47 -10.20 -20.59 -5.07
N LEU A 48 -9.52 -19.50 -5.39
CA LEU A 48 -9.95 -18.61 -6.47
C LEU A 48 -9.84 -19.35 -7.81
N SER A 49 -10.87 -19.24 -8.64
CA SER A 49 -10.75 -19.58 -10.06
C SER A 49 -9.79 -18.62 -10.75
N ARG A 50 -9.25 -19.02 -11.92
CA ARG A 50 -8.40 -18.15 -12.73
C ARG A 50 -9.06 -16.79 -13.06
N ALA A 51 -10.36 -16.78 -13.31
CA ALA A 51 -11.10 -15.54 -13.60
C ALA A 51 -11.16 -14.62 -12.36
N GLU A 52 -11.50 -15.16 -11.20
CA GLU A 52 -11.50 -14.40 -9.94
C GLU A 52 -10.09 -13.94 -9.55
N LEU A 53 -9.07 -14.77 -9.76
CA LEU A 53 -7.68 -14.41 -9.53
C LEU A 53 -7.27 -13.22 -10.39
N ARG A 54 -7.64 -13.21 -11.68
CA ARG A 54 -7.34 -12.07 -12.57
C ARG A 54 -7.98 -10.79 -12.08
N GLU A 55 -9.23 -10.83 -11.64
CA GLU A 55 -9.91 -9.67 -11.05
C GLU A 55 -9.23 -9.21 -9.75
N CYS A 56 -8.84 -10.15 -8.88
CA CYS A 56 -8.15 -9.81 -7.65
C CYS A 56 -6.78 -9.18 -7.88
N MET A 57 -6.01 -9.67 -8.85
CA MET A 57 -4.74 -9.07 -9.25
C MET A 57 -4.93 -7.66 -9.84
N ALA A 58 -5.95 -7.48 -10.69
CA ALA A 58 -6.27 -6.17 -11.24
C ALA A 58 -6.68 -5.17 -10.14
N ARG A 59 -7.41 -5.65 -9.13
CA ARG A 59 -7.83 -4.84 -7.98
C ARG A 59 -6.66 -4.48 -7.06
N ASP A 60 -5.75 -5.42 -6.78
CA ASP A 60 -4.51 -5.14 -6.04
C ASP A 60 -3.70 -4.04 -6.74
N GLU A 61 -3.54 -4.13 -8.06
CA GLU A 61 -2.84 -3.10 -8.84
C GLU A 61 -3.56 -1.73 -8.78
N ARG A 62 -4.90 -1.70 -8.89
CA ARG A 62 -5.68 -0.46 -8.70
C ARG A 62 -5.46 0.14 -7.32
N VAL A 63 -5.48 -0.68 -6.26
CA VAL A 63 -5.24 -0.20 -4.88
C VAL A 63 -3.82 0.37 -4.75
N ARG A 64 -2.80 -0.29 -5.31
CA ARG A 64 -1.40 0.16 -5.24
C ARG A 64 -1.18 1.46 -6.00
N THR A 65 -1.65 1.53 -7.25
CA THR A 65 -1.53 2.73 -8.09
C THR A 65 -2.26 3.92 -7.48
N GLN A 66 -3.49 3.72 -6.99
CA GLN A 66 -4.26 4.76 -6.30
C GLN A 66 -3.58 5.19 -4.99
N ALA A 67 -3.05 4.26 -4.20
CA ALA A 67 -2.31 4.60 -2.98
C ALA A 67 -1.09 5.47 -3.28
N ALA A 68 -0.29 5.10 -4.29
CA ALA A 68 0.87 5.88 -4.72
C ALA A 68 0.46 7.29 -5.19
N ALA A 69 -0.62 7.39 -5.98
CA ALA A 69 -1.14 8.67 -6.45
C ALA A 69 -1.65 9.55 -5.30
N THR A 70 -2.35 8.97 -4.32
CA THR A 70 -2.85 9.68 -3.14
C THR A 70 -1.71 10.19 -2.27
N VAL A 71 -0.65 9.41 -2.06
CA VAL A 71 0.55 9.86 -1.32
C VAL A 71 1.23 11.03 -2.04
N LYS A 72 1.37 10.98 -3.36
CA LYS A 72 1.94 12.08 -4.14
C LYS A 72 1.12 13.37 -3.98
N LEU A 73 -0.21 13.26 -4.07
CA LEU A 73 -1.09 14.42 -3.91
C LEU A 73 -1.08 14.98 -2.48
N GLN A 74 -1.04 14.11 -1.47
CA GLN A 74 -0.87 14.53 -0.07
C GLN A 74 0.40 15.37 0.10
N ALA A 75 1.54 14.88 -0.42
CA ALA A 75 2.80 15.60 -0.32
C ALA A 75 2.76 16.98 -1.00
N GLN A 76 2.07 17.10 -2.14
CA GLN A 76 1.88 18.38 -2.82
C GLN A 76 1.03 19.34 -1.97
N LEU A 77 -0.09 18.88 -1.42
CA LEU A 77 -0.95 19.71 -0.56
C LEU A 77 -0.24 20.12 0.73
N ASP A 78 0.59 19.26 1.31
CA ASP A 78 1.39 19.59 2.50
C ASP A 78 2.43 20.68 2.22
N GLN A 79 3.08 20.63 1.05
CA GLN A 79 4.00 21.69 0.59
C GLN A 79 3.26 23.02 0.43
N GLU A 80 2.11 23.02 -0.25
CA GLU A 80 1.29 24.21 -0.44
C GLU A 80 0.79 24.79 0.89
N LYS A 81 0.36 23.92 1.81
CA LYS A 81 -0.06 24.32 3.15
C LYS A 81 1.08 24.96 3.95
N ALA A 82 2.27 24.38 3.91
CA ALA A 82 3.44 24.91 4.59
C ALA A 82 3.79 26.30 4.06
N GLU A 83 3.75 26.47 2.74
CA GLU A 83 4.06 27.74 2.09
C GLU A 83 2.99 28.81 2.35
N VAL A 84 1.71 28.46 2.32
CA VAL A 84 0.61 29.35 2.74
C VAL A 84 0.82 29.76 4.21
N THR A 85 1.15 28.84 5.10
CA THR A 85 1.40 29.15 6.52
C THR A 85 2.56 30.12 6.69
N ARG A 86 3.67 29.88 5.98
CA ARG A 86 4.85 30.76 6.00
C ARG A 86 4.53 32.16 5.50
N LEU A 87 3.89 32.27 4.34
CA LEU A 87 3.51 33.56 3.74
C LEU A 87 2.51 34.32 4.60
N GLY A 88 1.53 33.63 5.20
CA GLY A 88 0.57 34.24 6.12
C GLY A 88 1.26 34.85 7.35
N ALA A 89 2.26 34.16 7.92
CA ALA A 89 3.06 34.70 9.02
C ALA A 89 3.89 35.92 8.58
N THR A 90 4.51 35.86 7.39
CA THR A 90 5.24 36.99 6.82
C THR A 90 4.34 38.20 6.59
N LEU A 91 3.17 38.03 5.97
CA LEU A 91 2.21 39.12 5.75
C LEU A 91 1.70 39.71 7.06
N LYS A 92 1.41 38.88 8.06
CA LYS A 92 1.02 39.36 9.38
C LYS A 92 2.09 40.29 9.99
N ALA A 93 3.35 39.86 9.96
CA ALA A 93 4.46 40.68 10.47
C ALA A 93 4.66 41.98 9.66
N GLN A 94 4.54 41.90 8.33
CA GLN A 94 4.61 43.09 7.48
C GLN A 94 3.48 44.08 7.78
N MET A 95 2.26 43.59 7.99
CA MET A 95 1.11 44.44 8.31
C MET A 95 1.27 45.18 9.65
N GLU A 96 1.93 44.56 10.63
CA GLU A 96 2.25 45.17 11.93
C GLU A 96 3.32 46.27 11.81
N ALA A 97 4.25 46.13 10.88
CA ALA A 97 5.32 47.09 10.61
C ALA A 97 5.00 48.11 9.49
N LEU A 98 3.83 48.01 8.86
CA LEU A 98 3.48 48.77 7.67
C LEU A 98 3.27 50.26 7.98
N ASP A 99 4.08 51.12 7.38
CA ASP A 99 3.79 52.55 7.31
C ASP A 99 2.66 52.80 6.31
N ARG A 100 1.47 53.05 6.84
CA ARG A 100 0.24 53.27 6.06
C ARG A 100 0.19 54.62 5.36
N THR A 101 1.11 55.53 5.68
CA THR A 101 1.23 56.84 5.00
C THR A 101 2.13 56.77 3.76
N ASN A 102 2.92 55.70 3.64
CA ASN A 102 3.75 55.43 2.48
C ASN A 102 2.99 54.58 1.45
N ALA A 103 2.60 55.21 0.33
CA ALA A 103 1.84 54.56 -0.73
C ALA A 103 2.60 53.39 -1.39
N GLU A 104 3.92 53.47 -1.54
CA GLU A 104 4.73 52.40 -2.13
C GLU A 104 4.75 51.16 -1.22
N ALA A 105 4.90 51.37 0.10
CA ALA A 105 4.86 50.29 1.08
C ALA A 105 3.50 49.58 1.11
N VAL A 106 2.40 50.35 1.03
CA VAL A 106 1.04 49.80 0.96
C VAL A 106 0.83 48.99 -0.32
N ASN A 107 1.29 49.49 -1.47
CA ASN A 107 1.17 48.78 -2.74
C ASN A 107 1.95 47.46 -2.73
N ALA A 108 3.20 47.47 -2.25
CA ALA A 108 4.01 46.25 -2.13
C ALA A 108 3.40 45.21 -1.19
N TYR A 109 2.74 45.64 -0.10
CA TYR A 109 1.98 44.75 0.78
C TYR A 109 0.77 44.14 0.04
N ASN A 110 0.00 44.96 -0.67
CA ASN A 110 -1.19 44.52 -1.39
C ASN A 110 -0.86 43.50 -2.49
N GLU A 111 0.25 43.69 -3.22
CA GLU A 111 0.72 42.71 -4.21
C GLU A 111 1.06 41.35 -3.59
N GLN A 112 1.73 41.36 -2.43
CA GLN A 112 2.03 40.13 -1.70
C GLN A 112 0.78 39.46 -1.14
N ALA A 113 -0.18 40.25 -0.65
CA ALA A 113 -1.48 39.75 -0.19
C ALA A 113 -2.25 39.06 -1.33
N GLN A 114 -2.29 39.66 -2.52
CA GLN A 114 -2.91 39.03 -3.70
C GLN A 114 -2.20 37.72 -4.11
N ALA A 115 -0.87 37.65 -4.01
CA ALA A 115 -0.14 36.42 -4.28
C ALA A 115 -0.44 35.33 -3.24
N PHE A 116 -0.58 35.71 -1.96
CA PHE A 116 -1.01 34.83 -0.89
C PHE A 116 -2.42 34.28 -1.12
N ASP A 117 -3.38 35.15 -1.48
CA ASP A 117 -4.77 34.75 -1.75
C ASP A 117 -4.84 33.70 -2.87
N LYS A 118 -4.10 33.90 -3.97
CA LYS A 118 -4.01 32.91 -5.06
C LYS A 118 -3.49 31.56 -4.58
N ARG A 119 -2.54 31.53 -3.63
CA ARG A 119 -2.02 30.28 -3.06
C ARG A 119 -3.03 29.61 -2.13
N VAL A 120 -3.75 30.39 -1.33
CA VAL A 120 -4.86 29.89 -0.51
C VAL A 120 -5.93 29.26 -1.40
N ASP A 121 -6.31 29.92 -2.48
CA ASP A 121 -7.28 29.41 -3.46
C ASP A 121 -6.81 28.11 -4.10
N ALA A 122 -5.54 28.03 -4.52
CA ALA A 122 -4.96 26.82 -5.07
C ALA A 122 -4.98 25.64 -4.08
N TYR A 123 -4.61 25.88 -2.83
CA TYR A 123 -4.67 24.87 -1.76
C TYR A 123 -6.11 24.40 -1.51
N ASN A 124 -7.04 25.34 -1.41
CA ASN A 124 -8.46 25.05 -1.19
C ASN A 124 -9.07 24.27 -2.35
N ALA A 125 -8.73 24.62 -3.60
CA ALA A 125 -9.19 23.92 -4.79
C ALA A 125 -8.65 22.48 -4.90
N GLY A 126 -7.44 22.22 -4.38
CA GLY A 126 -6.83 20.88 -4.39
C GLY A 126 -7.42 19.93 -3.34
N THR A 127 -7.96 20.45 -2.26
CA THR A 127 -8.46 19.65 -1.12
C THR A 127 -9.62 18.70 -1.49
N PRO A 128 -10.67 19.13 -2.23
CA PRO A 128 -11.73 18.21 -2.67
C PRO A 128 -11.23 17.05 -3.52
N ALA A 129 -10.28 17.30 -4.43
CA ALA A 129 -9.71 16.26 -5.28
C ALA A 129 -8.94 15.21 -4.48
N PHE A 130 -8.23 15.65 -3.43
CA PHE A 130 -7.57 14.74 -2.49
C PHE A 130 -8.57 13.90 -1.70
N ASN A 131 -9.60 14.52 -1.12
CA ASN A 131 -10.63 13.81 -0.36
C ASN A 131 -11.33 12.74 -1.23
N ALA A 132 -11.70 13.07 -2.46
CA ALA A 132 -12.30 12.13 -3.39
C ALA A 132 -11.39 10.93 -3.73
N LYS A 133 -10.07 11.16 -3.83
CA LYS A 133 -9.10 10.08 -4.04
C LYS A 133 -8.95 9.19 -2.81
N VAL A 134 -8.94 9.76 -1.60
CA VAL A 134 -8.92 9.01 -0.34
C VAL A 134 -10.16 8.12 -0.23
N GLU A 135 -11.34 8.66 -0.47
CA GLU A 135 -12.59 7.89 -0.43
C GLU A 135 -12.59 6.75 -1.46
N THR A 136 -12.12 7.03 -2.68
CA THR A 136 -12.02 6.00 -3.73
C THR A 136 -11.06 4.89 -3.33
N LEU A 137 -9.87 5.25 -2.83
CA LEU A 137 -8.89 4.29 -2.35
C LEU A 137 -9.43 3.45 -1.20
N GLN A 138 -10.18 4.05 -0.27
CA GLN A 138 -10.81 3.36 0.83
C GLN A 138 -11.82 2.32 0.34
N ARG A 139 -12.68 2.70 -0.62
CA ARG A 139 -13.64 1.76 -1.24
C ARG A 139 -12.95 0.61 -1.95
N GLU A 140 -11.88 0.87 -2.71
CA GLU A 140 -11.13 -0.20 -3.39
C GLU A 140 -10.42 -1.12 -2.39
N ARG A 141 -9.85 -0.59 -1.30
CA ARG A 141 -9.26 -1.39 -0.22
C ARG A 141 -10.30 -2.28 0.45
N GLU A 142 -11.48 -1.75 0.75
CA GLU A 142 -12.57 -2.55 1.33
C GLU A 142 -13.08 -3.64 0.38
N ALA A 143 -13.21 -3.32 -0.91
CA ALA A 143 -13.58 -4.30 -1.92
C ALA A 143 -12.52 -5.40 -2.04
N PHE A 144 -11.24 -5.03 -2.01
CA PHE A 144 -10.13 -5.98 -2.02
C PHE A 144 -10.12 -6.86 -0.75
N ALA A 145 -10.28 -6.26 0.43
CA ALA A 145 -10.34 -6.97 1.71
C ALA A 145 -11.47 -8.01 1.74
N LYS A 146 -12.66 -7.65 1.22
CA LYS A 146 -13.82 -8.54 1.18
C LYS A 146 -13.69 -9.65 0.14
N GLY A 147 -13.18 -9.34 -1.04
CA GLY A 147 -13.21 -10.25 -2.20
C GLY A 147 -11.95 -11.08 -2.41
N CYS A 148 -10.79 -10.56 -2.01
CA CYS A 148 -9.50 -11.05 -2.47
C CYS A 148 -8.51 -11.34 -1.33
N GLU A 149 -8.52 -10.53 -0.29
CA GLU A 149 -7.58 -10.69 0.83
C GLU A 149 -7.75 -12.06 1.51
N ASN A 150 -6.62 -12.69 1.83
CA ASN A 150 -6.52 -14.00 2.48
C ASN A 150 -7.14 -15.17 1.70
N ARG A 151 -7.59 -14.95 0.45
CA ARG A 151 -8.02 -16.01 -0.47
C ARG A 151 -6.82 -16.75 -1.05
N ARG A 152 -6.94 -18.06 -1.14
CA ARG A 152 -5.93 -18.94 -1.75
C ARG A 152 -6.13 -18.96 -3.27
N PHE A 153 -5.04 -19.08 -4.02
CA PHE A 153 -5.05 -19.26 -5.47
C PHE A 153 -3.97 -20.25 -5.92
N ASP A 154 -4.13 -20.84 -7.11
CA ASP A 154 -3.10 -21.69 -7.72
C ASP A 154 -1.99 -20.80 -8.31
N GLU A 155 -0.74 -21.05 -7.94
CA GLU A 155 0.41 -20.31 -8.48
C GLU A 155 0.54 -20.49 -10.01
N LYS A 156 0.10 -21.62 -10.57
CA LYS A 156 0.11 -21.84 -12.02
C LYS A 156 -0.86 -20.90 -12.72
N ASP A 157 -2.02 -20.62 -12.10
CA ASP A 157 -2.99 -19.67 -12.65
C ASP A 157 -2.45 -18.24 -12.56
N GLU A 158 -1.78 -17.88 -11.46
CA GLU A 158 -1.12 -16.58 -11.33
C GLU A 158 -0.06 -16.39 -12.44
N ILE A 159 0.82 -17.37 -12.63
CA ILE A 159 1.86 -17.34 -13.67
C ILE A 159 1.23 -17.25 -15.07
N ALA A 160 0.16 -18.02 -15.32
CA ALA A 160 -0.55 -17.96 -16.59
C ALA A 160 -1.11 -16.55 -16.86
N ILE A 161 -1.77 -15.94 -15.86
CA ILE A 161 -2.34 -14.59 -15.95
C ILE A 161 -1.24 -13.54 -16.18
N ARG A 162 -0.12 -13.62 -15.44
CA ARG A 162 1.03 -12.71 -15.62
C ARG A 162 1.64 -12.79 -17.02
N ASN A 163 1.57 -13.97 -17.64
CA ASN A 163 2.01 -14.20 -19.02
C ASN A 163 0.93 -13.88 -20.08
N GLY A 164 -0.20 -13.28 -19.69
CA GLY A 164 -1.27 -12.88 -20.60
C GLY A 164 -2.21 -14.02 -21.04
N LYS A 165 -2.24 -15.14 -20.32
CA LYS A 165 -3.10 -16.30 -20.58
C LYS A 165 -4.32 -16.37 -19.66
#